data_AF-A0A1N6H0K7-F1
#
_entry.id   AF-A0A1N6H0K7-F1
#
_cell.length_a   1.000
_cell.length_b   1.000
_cell.length_c   1.000
_cell.angle_alpha   90.00
_cell.angle_beta   90.00
_cell.angle_gamma   90.00
#
_symmetry.space_group_name_H-M   'P 1'
#
loop_
_entity.id
_entity.type
_entity.pdbx_description
1 polymer ?
#
loop_
_entity_poly.entity_id
_entity_poly.type
_entity_poly.pdbx_seq_one_letter_code
_entity_poly.pdbx_strand_id
1 'polypeptide(L)'
;MNLKSLIIPVMKRIIIISGIILMPAWLLHADPVWAHTALVKSEPPKRAALSVPPTQVQLWFNEEIEGNYASISVLSADKKPIISANAEPVPDDLRSVVLPLPEMKAGRYTVEFRVLSMDGHVVESAYDFSVKN
;
A
#
# COMPACT_ATOMS: atom_id res chain seq x y z
N MET A 1 -21.07 41.01 51.91
CA MET A 1 -20.58 39.86 51.12
C MET A 1 -20.41 40.32 49.67
N ASN A 2 -19.19 40.35 49.13
CA ASN A 2 -18.89 41.03 47.86
C ASN A 2 -19.25 40.14 46.67
N LEU A 3 -20.20 40.55 45.83
CA LEU A 3 -20.69 39.75 44.71
C LEU A 3 -19.57 39.33 43.73
N LYS A 4 -18.49 40.14 43.62
CA LYS A 4 -17.31 39.84 42.81
C LYS A 4 -16.50 38.64 43.34
N SER A 5 -16.47 38.43 44.66
CA SER A 5 -15.70 37.31 45.26
C SER A 5 -16.37 35.96 45.06
N LEU A 6 -17.64 35.92 44.64
CA LEU A 6 -18.38 34.69 44.34
C LEU A 6 -18.43 34.39 42.83
N ILE A 7 -18.52 35.42 41.98
CA ILE A 7 -18.67 35.24 40.53
C ILE A 7 -17.37 34.78 39.85
N ILE A 8 -16.23 35.35 40.23
CA ILE A 8 -14.91 35.04 39.64
C ILE A 8 -14.53 33.55 39.78
N PRO A 9 -14.65 32.90 40.97
CA PRO A 9 -14.32 31.48 41.11
C PRO A 9 -15.34 30.57 40.40
N VAL A 10 -16.61 30.97 40.31
CA VAL A 10 -17.65 30.22 39.59
C VAL A 10 -17.42 30.25 38.08
N MET A 11 -17.10 31.41 37.50
CA MET A 11 -16.71 31.53 36.09
C MET A 11 -15.46 30.72 35.76
N LYS A 12 -14.42 30.77 36.61
CA LYS A 12 -13.22 29.93 36.44
C LYS A 12 -13.56 28.44 36.43
N ARG A 13 -14.42 27.98 37.32
CA ARG A 13 -14.88 26.58 37.37
C ARG A 13 -15.65 26.18 36.12
N ILE A 14 -16.55 27.03 35.62
CA ILE A 14 -17.32 26.76 34.40
C ILE A 14 -16.38 26.66 33.19
N ILE A 15 -15.40 27.56 33.06
CA ILE A 15 -14.41 27.52 31.97
C ILE A 15 -13.57 26.23 32.04
N ILE A 16 -13.13 25.83 33.24
CA ILE A 16 -12.35 24.59 33.43
C ILE A 16 -13.20 23.36 33.09
N ILE A 17 -14.45 23.29 33.56
CA ILE A 17 -15.35 22.16 33.31
C ILE A 17 -15.71 22.08 31.82
N SER A 18 -15.98 23.21 31.17
CA SER A 18 -16.26 23.25 29.73
C SER A 18 -15.03 22.82 28.91
N GLY A 19 -13.83 23.22 29.33
CA GLY A 19 -12.58 22.74 28.73
C GLY A 19 -12.40 21.23 28.86
N ILE A 20 -12.67 20.66 30.05
CA ILE A 20 -12.60 19.21 30.30
C ILE A 20 -13.61 18.42 29.48
N ILE A 21 -14.81 18.97 29.24
CA ILE A 21 -15.88 18.30 28.47
C ILE A 21 -15.63 18.38 26.96
N LEU A 22 -15.09 19.50 26.46
CA LEU A 22 -14.84 19.70 25.02
C LEU A 22 -13.56 19.02 24.53
N MET A 23 -12.56 18.85 25.41
CA MET A 23 -11.28 18.20 25.11
C MET A 23 -11.39 16.77 24.54
N PRO A 24 -12.22 15.85 25.07
CA PRO A 24 -12.34 14.49 24.52
C PRO A 24 -12.97 14.43 23.12
N ALA A 25 -13.78 15.43 22.72
CA ALA A 25 -14.36 15.46 21.36
C ALA A 25 -13.31 15.70 20.27
N TRP A 26 -12.18 16.34 20.60
CA TRP A 26 -11.06 16.54 19.68
C TRP A 26 -10.16 15.30 19.56
N LEU A 27 -10.10 14.46 20.60
CA LEU A 27 -9.32 13.22 20.60
C LEU A 27 -9.92 12.10 19.73
N LEU A 28 -11.18 12.24 19.31
CA LEU A 28 -11.86 11.27 18.45
C LEU A 28 -11.60 11.47 16.94
N HIS A 29 -10.90 12.55 16.57
CA HIS A 29 -10.51 12.82 15.18
C HIS A 29 -9.07 12.37 14.94
N ALA A 30 -8.85 11.05 14.93
CA ALA A 30 -7.63 10.47 14.41
C ALA A 30 -7.92 10.01 12.97
N ASP A 31 -7.44 10.77 11.98
CA ASP A 31 -7.43 10.28 10.60
C ASP A 31 -6.55 9.03 10.52
N PRO A 32 -6.98 7.97 9.83
CA PRO A 32 -6.13 6.80 9.61
C PRO A 32 -4.94 7.26 8.77
N VAL A 33 -3.77 7.33 9.40
CA VAL A 33 -2.50 7.52 8.67
C VAL A 33 -2.26 6.23 7.87
N TRP A 34 -2.53 6.28 6.57
CA TRP A 34 -2.22 5.20 5.64
C TRP A 34 -0.72 5.18 5.44
N ALA A 35 -0.04 4.40 6.26
CA ALA A 35 1.38 4.63 6.48
C ALA A 35 2.26 4.31 5.26
N HIS A 36 1.91 3.43 4.33
CA HIS A 36 2.84 3.04 3.24
C HIS A 36 2.14 2.51 1.99
N THR A 37 2.87 2.55 0.86
CA THR A 37 2.48 1.93 -0.41
C THR A 37 2.32 0.42 -0.21
N ALA A 38 1.15 -0.10 -0.59
CA ALA A 38 0.81 -1.51 -0.45
C ALA A 38 0.19 -2.04 -1.75
N LEU A 39 0.57 -3.26 -2.12
CA LEU A 39 -0.04 -3.97 -3.23
C LEU A 39 -1.50 -4.31 -2.89
N VAL A 40 -2.44 -3.81 -3.67
CA VAL A 40 -3.88 -4.05 -3.48
C VAL A 40 -4.46 -5.05 -4.47
N LYS A 41 -3.85 -5.19 -5.65
CA LYS A 41 -4.25 -6.16 -6.67
C LYS A 41 -3.02 -6.59 -7.49
N SER A 42 -3.06 -7.82 -7.96
CA SER A 42 -2.08 -8.34 -8.90
C SER A 42 -2.77 -9.17 -9.99
N GLU A 43 -2.16 -9.18 -11.17
CA GLU A 43 -2.50 -10.06 -12.27
C GLU A 43 -1.19 -10.68 -12.77
N PRO A 44 -0.98 -12.00 -12.63
CA PRO A 44 -1.87 -12.98 -12.03
C PRO A 44 -2.22 -12.71 -10.54
N PRO A 45 -3.42 -13.10 -10.07
CA PRO A 45 -3.77 -12.99 -8.66
C PRO A 45 -2.85 -13.83 -7.77
N LYS A 46 -2.58 -13.33 -6.56
CA LYS A 46 -1.84 -14.07 -5.55
C LYS A 46 -2.46 -15.44 -5.29
N ARG A 47 -1.63 -16.48 -5.36
CA ARG A 47 -1.94 -17.90 -5.23
C ARG A 47 -2.86 -18.45 -6.34
N ALA A 48 -2.94 -17.78 -7.50
CA ALA A 48 -3.68 -18.30 -8.64
C ALA A 48 -3.07 -19.61 -9.15
N ALA A 49 -3.94 -20.48 -9.67
CA ALA A 49 -3.58 -21.70 -10.38
C ALA A 49 -4.16 -21.62 -11.81
N LEU A 50 -3.38 -21.04 -12.71
CA LEU A 50 -3.74 -20.74 -14.09
C LEU A 50 -3.68 -22.01 -14.94
N SER A 51 -4.56 -22.11 -15.93
CA SER A 51 -4.49 -23.17 -16.95
C SER A 51 -3.60 -22.80 -18.13
N VAL A 52 -3.32 -21.50 -18.32
CA VAL A 52 -2.52 -20.96 -19.43
C VAL A 52 -1.47 -20.00 -18.84
N PRO A 53 -0.22 -20.00 -19.33
CA PRO A 53 0.77 -19.01 -18.95
C PRO A 53 0.27 -17.58 -19.19
N PRO A 54 0.44 -16.66 -18.23
CA PRO A 54 0.14 -15.25 -18.42
C PRO A 54 1.19 -14.61 -19.34
N THR A 55 0.81 -13.57 -20.07
CA THR A 55 1.72 -12.81 -20.95
C THR A 55 2.41 -11.66 -20.23
N GLN A 56 1.94 -11.28 -19.05
CA GLN A 56 2.47 -10.18 -18.24
C GLN A 56 2.19 -10.39 -16.76
N VAL A 57 2.96 -9.70 -15.92
CA VAL A 57 2.58 -9.36 -14.54
C VAL A 57 2.15 -7.89 -14.52
N GLN A 58 1.01 -7.59 -13.91
CA GLN A 58 0.60 -6.24 -13.58
C GLN A 58 0.28 -6.12 -12.10
N LEU A 59 0.78 -5.06 -11.47
CA LEU A 59 0.64 -4.78 -10.04
C LEU A 59 -0.12 -3.47 -9.87
N TRP A 60 -1.02 -3.41 -8.89
CA TRP A 60 -1.73 -2.19 -8.51
C TRP A 60 -1.53 -1.91 -7.03
N PHE A 61 -1.31 -0.64 -6.72
CA PHE A 61 -1.04 -0.15 -5.37
C PHE A 61 -2.19 0.73 -4.86
N ASN A 62 -2.26 0.92 -3.53
CA ASN A 62 -3.26 1.78 -2.89
C ASN A 62 -3.03 3.28 -3.15
N GLU A 63 -1.81 3.66 -3.52
CA GLU A 63 -1.40 5.03 -3.81
C GLU A 63 -0.50 5.10 -5.05
N GLU A 64 -0.18 6.32 -5.47
CA GLU A 64 0.74 6.55 -6.59
C GLU A 64 2.15 6.12 -6.22
N ILE A 65 2.89 5.62 -7.21
CA ILE A 65 4.29 5.21 -7.06
C ILE A 65 5.15 5.92 -8.09
N GLU A 66 6.44 6.03 -7.81
CA GLU A 66 7.40 6.54 -8.78
C GLU A 66 7.78 5.41 -9.74
N GLY A 67 6.91 5.18 -10.73
CA GLY A 67 6.90 3.98 -11.57
C GLY A 67 8.21 3.72 -12.33
N ASN A 68 9.00 4.76 -12.64
CA ASN A 68 10.30 4.60 -13.31
C ASN A 68 11.35 3.88 -12.44
N TYR A 69 11.11 3.79 -11.12
CA TYR A 69 11.97 3.09 -10.16
C TYR A 69 11.39 1.74 -9.74
N ALA A 70 10.29 1.31 -10.36
CA ALA A 70 9.71 0.00 -10.11
C ALA A 70 10.49 -1.10 -10.83
N SER A 71 10.74 -2.20 -10.14
CA SER A 71 11.28 -3.41 -10.74
C SER A 71 10.48 -4.64 -10.33
N ILE A 72 10.39 -5.60 -11.25
CA ILE A 72 9.72 -6.88 -11.04
C ILE A 72 10.67 -7.99 -11.46
N SER A 73 10.78 -9.02 -10.63
CA SER A 73 11.45 -10.28 -10.94
C SER A 73 10.47 -11.43 -10.85
N VAL A 74 10.45 -12.30 -11.84
CA VAL A 74 9.66 -13.54 -11.79
C VAL A 74 10.62 -14.72 -11.73
N LEU A 75 10.48 -15.52 -10.69
CA LEU A 75 11.35 -16.65 -10.38
C LEU A 75 10.60 -17.96 -10.59
N SER A 76 11.27 -18.97 -11.14
CA SER A 76 10.76 -20.34 -11.17
C SER A 76 10.87 -21.03 -9.81
N ALA A 77 10.31 -22.23 -9.69
CA ALA A 77 10.30 -23.01 -8.45
C ALA A 77 11.71 -23.32 -7.87
N ASP A 78 12.76 -23.30 -8.69
CA ASP A 78 14.16 -23.43 -8.27
C ASP A 78 14.80 -22.09 -7.87
N LYS A 79 13.99 -21.04 -7.69
CA LYS A 79 14.40 -19.66 -7.36
C LYS A 79 15.33 -19.02 -8.39
N LYS A 80 15.32 -19.49 -9.64
CA LYS A 80 16.02 -18.82 -10.73
C LYS A 80 15.10 -17.79 -11.39
N PRO A 81 15.59 -16.58 -11.68
CA PRO A 81 14.80 -15.61 -12.42
C PRO A 81 14.58 -16.11 -13.85
N ILE A 82 13.33 -16.16 -14.28
CA ILE A 82 12.98 -16.29 -15.70
C ILE A 82 13.03 -14.91 -16.38
N ILE A 83 12.81 -13.85 -15.61
CA ILE A 83 12.97 -12.45 -16.00
C ILE A 83 13.21 -11.60 -14.74
N SER A 84 14.03 -10.56 -14.87
CA SER A 84 14.22 -9.51 -13.89
C SER A 84 14.46 -8.22 -14.65
N ALA A 85 13.58 -7.23 -14.52
CA ALA A 85 13.64 -5.99 -15.29
C ALA A 85 12.92 -4.85 -14.57
N ASN A 86 13.15 -3.62 -15.05
CA ASN A 86 12.32 -2.49 -14.69
C ASN A 86 10.90 -2.73 -15.21
N ALA A 87 9.91 -2.44 -14.37
CA ALA A 87 8.52 -2.49 -14.77
C ALA A 87 8.13 -1.16 -15.44
N GLU A 88 7.22 -1.22 -16.40
CA GLU A 88 6.75 -0.05 -17.11
C GLU A 88 5.55 0.56 -16.37
N PRO A 89 5.53 1.88 -16.11
CA PRO A 89 4.34 2.57 -15.63
C PRO A 89 3.20 2.42 -16.63
N VAL A 90 1.97 2.24 -16.13
CA VAL A 90 0.79 2.23 -16.99
C VAL A 90 0.41 3.69 -17.31
N PRO A 91 0.34 4.10 -18.59
CA PRO A 91 0.19 5.53 -18.95
C PRO A 91 -0.98 6.26 -18.30
N ASP A 92 -2.10 5.55 -18.07
CA ASP A 92 -3.33 6.11 -17.49
C ASP A 92 -3.61 5.62 -16.05
N ASP A 93 -2.64 4.96 -15.41
CA ASP A 93 -2.76 4.45 -14.04
C ASP A 93 -1.41 4.54 -13.30
N LEU A 94 -1.17 5.67 -12.65
CA LEU A 94 0.04 5.96 -11.86
C LEU A 94 0.19 5.08 -10.61
N ARG A 95 -0.82 4.27 -10.29
CA ARG A 95 -0.78 3.29 -9.20
C ARG A 95 -0.48 1.90 -9.71
N SER A 96 -0.13 1.75 -10.98
CA SER A 96 0.12 0.46 -11.60
C SER A 96 1.39 0.43 -12.44
N VAL A 97 2.04 -0.72 -12.39
CA VAL A 97 3.17 -1.06 -13.25
C VAL A 97 2.94 -2.44 -13.86
N VAL A 98 3.50 -2.63 -15.06
CA VAL A 98 3.39 -3.86 -15.83
C VAL A 98 4.78 -4.34 -16.25
N LEU A 99 4.97 -5.66 -16.23
CA LEU A 99 6.13 -6.33 -16.79
C LEU A 99 5.66 -7.42 -17.77
N PRO A 100 5.93 -7.29 -19.08
CA PRO A 100 5.75 -8.37 -20.03
C PRO A 100 6.60 -9.60 -19.66
N LEU A 101 6.03 -10.79 -19.81
CA LEU A 101 6.71 -12.05 -19.49
C LEU A 101 7.18 -12.76 -20.76
N PRO A 102 8.32 -13.46 -20.71
CA PRO A 102 8.71 -14.38 -21.78
C PRO A 102 7.77 -15.59 -21.81
N GLU A 103 7.95 -16.48 -22.79
CA GLU A 103 7.26 -17.77 -22.74
C GLU A 103 7.63 -18.56 -21.48
N MET A 104 6.62 -19.11 -20.81
CA MET A 104 6.75 -19.82 -19.54
C MET A 104 6.20 -21.23 -19.66
N LYS A 105 6.82 -22.17 -18.96
CA LYS A 105 6.32 -23.54 -18.84
C LYS A 105 5.29 -23.63 -17.71
N ALA A 106 4.61 -24.76 -17.64
CA ALA A 106 3.85 -25.10 -16.45
C ALA A 106 4.79 -25.26 -15.24
N GLY A 107 4.33 -24.82 -14.06
CA GLY A 107 5.17 -24.74 -12.87
C GLY A 107 4.68 -23.72 -11.84
N ARG A 108 5.42 -23.61 -10.73
CA ARG A 108 5.23 -22.57 -9.71
C ARG A 108 6.18 -21.42 -9.98
N TYR A 109 5.68 -20.22 -9.74
CA TYR A 109 6.39 -18.97 -9.94
C TYR A 109 6.20 -18.04 -8.75
N THR A 110 7.26 -17.31 -8.41
CA THR A 110 7.24 -16.24 -7.42
C THR A 110 7.47 -14.92 -8.15
N VAL A 111 6.60 -13.95 -7.91
CA VAL A 111 6.74 -12.57 -8.38
C VAL A 111 7.29 -11.78 -7.20
N GLU A 112 8.50 -11.27 -7.35
CA GLU A 112 9.11 -10.31 -6.44
C GLU A 112 9.01 -8.92 -7.08
N PHE A 113 8.70 -7.90 -6.28
CA PHE A 113 8.67 -6.53 -6.75
C PHE A 113 9.31 -5.59 -5.75
N ARG A 114 9.85 -4.49 -6.29
CA ARG A 114 10.39 -3.36 -5.56
C ARG A 114 9.82 -2.09 -6.16
N VAL A 115 9.19 -1.25 -5.36
CA VAL A 115 8.62 0.04 -5.81
C VAL A 115 9.05 1.17 -4.89
N LEU A 116 9.13 2.38 -5.44
CA LEU A 116 9.36 3.60 -4.68
C LEU A 116 8.01 4.32 -4.51
N SER A 117 7.59 4.47 -3.27
CA SER A 117 6.42 5.26 -2.89
C SER A 117 6.67 6.75 -3.14
N MET A 118 5.60 7.52 -3.36
CA MET A 118 5.69 8.99 -3.45
C MET A 118 6.16 9.66 -2.15
N ASP A 119 6.07 8.99 -1.01
CA ASP A 119 6.61 9.45 0.27
C ASP A 119 8.13 9.19 0.43
N GLY A 120 8.76 8.55 -0.55
CA GLY A 120 10.19 8.25 -0.60
C GLY A 120 10.61 6.91 0.00
N HIS A 121 9.67 6.10 0.50
CA HIS A 121 9.99 4.75 1.00
C HIS A 121 10.02 3.71 -0.11
N VAL A 122 10.99 2.79 0.00
CA VAL A 122 11.06 1.60 -0.86
C VAL A 122 10.21 0.50 -0.24
N VAL A 123 9.34 -0.09 -1.06
CA VAL A 123 8.51 -1.24 -0.67
C VAL A 123 8.93 -2.44 -1.50
N GLU A 124 9.28 -3.52 -0.80
CA GLU A 124 9.64 -4.81 -1.39
C GLU A 124 8.68 -5.88 -0.89
N SER A 125 8.15 -6.69 -1.80
CA SER A 125 7.31 -7.83 -1.43
C SER A 125 7.32 -8.91 -2.50
N ALA A 126 6.66 -10.03 -2.18
CA ALA A 126 6.55 -11.15 -3.08
C ALA A 126 5.20 -11.86 -2.98
N TYR A 127 4.80 -12.51 -4.07
CA TYR A 127 3.67 -13.44 -4.07
C TYR A 127 3.86 -14.56 -5.08
N ASP A 128 3.17 -15.67 -4.87
CA ASP A 128 3.27 -16.84 -5.76
C ASP A 128 2.06 -16.98 -6.67
N PHE A 129 2.26 -17.57 -7.84
CA PHE A 129 1.21 -18.16 -8.67
C PHE A 129 1.71 -19.47 -9.29
N SER A 130 0.82 -20.20 -9.95
CA SER A 130 1.18 -21.44 -10.65
C SER A 130 0.46 -21.55 -11.99
N VAL A 131 1.08 -22.26 -12.91
CA VAL A 131 0.52 -22.65 -14.20
C VAL A 131 0.44 -24.18 -14.22
N LYS A 132 -0.74 -24.72 -14.49
CA LYS A 132 -1.01 -26.16 -14.52
C LYS A 132 -0.38 -26.79 -15.77
N ASN A 133 0.01 -28.06 -15.63
CA ASN A 133 0.35 -28.93 -16.77
C ASN A 133 -0.90 -29.26 -17.60
#